data_AF-A0A6J4N484-F1
#
_entry.id   AF-A0A6J4N484-F1
#
_cell.length_a   1.000
_cell.length_b   1.000
_cell.length_c   1.000
_cell.angle_alpha   90.00
_cell.angle_beta   90.00
_cell.angle_gamma   90.00
#
_symmetry.space_group_name_H-M   'P 1'
#
loop_
_entity.id
_entity.type
_entity.pdbx_description
1 polymer ?
#
loop_
_entity_poly.entity_id
_entity_poly.type
_entity_poly.pdbx_seq_one_letter_code
_entity_poly.pdbx_strand_id
1 'polypeptide(L)'
;MFLRCYHESVGANGVSRVFVAYPSEPARLKSTIGNAVTELTRERFKLQITPWEEMDIPGRFIHDEVMEHIDEAEFVVADITRLNFNVTFEVGYALGRSKRVVLTMNESLSPPTREITQLGIYDNLGHAKYENARGLAQIIRYVEDVEPLRFPVDDIDHSAPIYVLDTLFKTDASVRITSKIKKARIRYRSFDPREQPRLSALETYRNVKRSIAVIVNLLPSDATDHRLNNLRAAFLMGISYGLDKDLLAFQEGAEPVPLDYRELVATYRYPRDVDGYINELAPRVVEGLQTIEGRSTTQLQGLLANMDLGATAAENEVETLRDYYVATHEFGQVTNGAARLAVGRKGSGKSALFFQATDKLSSNKPRIVLDLKPEGHQLARFKTLVLKLLESAVQEHAIVAFWEYILLLEICNKILEKDRQVHLRNHNLTERYQDLRQLYTPELLAEGGDFSERLLRLINRIGDTFRAQYGTDGKVYLSPDQVTGLIYGHDIQELRKQLAEYLLYKDDVYVLIDNIDKGWPTRGVEAIDILILRSLLEATRK
;
A
#
# COMPACT_ATOMS: atom_id res chain seq x y z
N MET A 1 21.62 17.64 -40.02
CA MET A 1 21.80 19.09 -39.92
C MET A 1 20.60 19.69 -39.18
N PHE A 2 20.62 19.62 -37.85
CA PHE A 2 19.81 20.44 -36.95
C PHE A 2 20.62 20.52 -35.65
N LEU A 3 21.55 21.48 -35.63
CA LEU A 3 22.21 21.96 -34.43
C LEU A 3 21.13 22.72 -33.62
N ARG A 4 20.65 22.14 -32.52
CA ARG A 4 20.05 22.92 -31.45
C ARG A 4 21.16 23.23 -30.44
N CYS A 5 21.69 24.44 -30.53
CA CYS A 5 22.44 25.06 -29.45
C CYS A 5 21.51 25.20 -28.24
N TYR A 6 21.70 24.37 -27.22
CA TYR A 6 21.23 24.65 -25.87
C TYR A 6 22.36 25.37 -25.13
N HIS A 7 22.38 26.70 -25.25
CA HIS A 7 23.04 27.57 -24.30
C HIS A 7 21.92 28.18 -23.46
N GLU A 8 21.90 27.85 -22.17
CA GLU A 8 21.40 28.65 -21.02
C GLU A 8 20.80 27.75 -19.93
N SER A 9 21.68 27.10 -19.18
CA SER A 9 21.46 26.78 -17.76
C SER A 9 22.80 26.80 -17.02
N VAL A 10 23.59 27.85 -17.28
CA VAL A 10 24.84 28.09 -16.57
C VAL A 10 24.50 29.05 -15.44
N GLY A 11 24.70 28.64 -14.18
CA GLY A 11 24.52 29.52 -13.02
C GLY A 11 25.22 30.87 -13.20
N ALA A 12 24.72 31.91 -12.53
CA ALA A 12 25.07 33.33 -12.75
C ALA A 12 26.58 33.69 -12.72
N ASN A 13 27.47 32.76 -12.35
CA ASN A 13 28.93 32.91 -12.34
C ASN A 13 29.71 31.95 -13.26
N GLY A 14 29.07 31.14 -14.10
CA GLY A 14 29.80 30.23 -14.98
C GLY A 14 30.32 28.96 -14.32
N VAL A 15 29.91 28.65 -13.09
CA VAL A 15 30.34 27.47 -12.30
C VAL A 15 29.10 26.69 -11.86
N SER A 16 29.03 25.41 -12.21
CA SER A 16 27.95 24.50 -11.83
C SER A 16 28.22 23.88 -10.47
N ARG A 17 27.23 23.95 -9.56
CA ARG A 17 27.30 23.29 -8.25
C ARG A 17 26.88 21.83 -8.36
N VAL A 18 27.65 20.92 -7.79
CA VAL A 18 27.40 19.48 -7.81
C VAL A 18 27.45 18.94 -6.40
N PHE A 19 26.40 18.25 -6.00
CA PHE A 19 26.36 17.55 -4.72
C PHE A 19 26.71 16.07 -4.90
N VAL A 20 27.55 15.52 -4.01
CA VAL A 20 27.96 14.10 -4.08
C VAL A 20 27.57 13.35 -2.82
N ALA A 21 26.57 12.48 -2.97
CA ALA A 21 26.04 11.56 -1.97
C ALA A 21 26.69 10.18 -2.10
N TYR A 22 27.17 9.57 -1.01
CA TYR A 22 27.75 8.23 -1.03
C TYR A 22 27.79 7.61 0.36
N PRO A 23 27.78 6.26 0.48
CA PRO A 23 27.86 5.61 1.77
C PRO A 23 29.26 5.80 2.39
N SER A 24 29.30 6.07 3.70
CA SER A 24 30.54 6.20 4.47
C SER A 24 31.39 4.92 4.46
N GLU A 25 30.75 3.76 4.26
CA GLU A 25 31.40 2.46 4.16
C GLU A 25 31.24 1.82 2.76
N PRO A 26 32.28 1.14 2.25
CA PRO A 26 33.60 0.91 2.87
C PRO A 26 34.54 2.12 2.71
N ALA A 27 35.52 2.28 3.61
CA ALA A 27 36.49 3.39 3.58
C ALA A 27 37.25 3.55 2.24
N ARG A 28 37.44 2.45 1.49
CA ARG A 28 38.03 2.49 0.14
C ARG A 28 37.17 3.25 -0.87
N LEU A 29 35.85 3.16 -0.76
CA LEU A 29 34.92 3.92 -1.59
C LEU A 29 35.08 5.41 -1.32
N LYS A 30 35.02 5.79 -0.03
CA LYS A 30 35.28 7.15 0.44
C LYS A 30 36.58 7.72 -0.12
N SER A 31 37.70 7.00 0.01
CA SER A 31 38.98 7.47 -0.54
C SER A 31 38.96 7.64 -2.06
N THR A 32 38.24 6.76 -2.77
CA THR A 32 38.15 6.83 -4.23
C THR A 32 37.34 8.05 -4.67
N ILE A 33 36.23 8.34 -3.99
CA ILE A 33 35.37 9.50 -4.26
C ILE A 33 36.11 10.79 -3.90
N GLY A 34 36.73 10.87 -2.71
CA GLY A 34 37.49 12.05 -2.30
C GLY A 34 38.66 12.38 -3.25
N ASN A 35 39.34 11.35 -3.78
CA ASN A 35 40.37 11.55 -4.80
C ASN A 35 39.80 12.09 -6.12
N ALA A 36 38.63 11.62 -6.54
CA ALA A 36 37.96 12.11 -7.75
C ALA A 36 37.52 13.58 -7.60
N VAL A 37 36.95 13.93 -6.44
CA VAL A 37 36.59 15.33 -6.10
C VAL A 37 37.84 16.21 -6.13
N THR A 38 38.93 15.77 -5.51
CA THR A 38 40.20 16.50 -5.50
C THR A 38 40.76 16.71 -6.92
N GLU A 39 40.66 15.70 -7.78
CA GLU A 39 41.08 15.77 -9.19
C GLU A 39 40.28 16.85 -9.94
N LEU A 40 38.95 16.82 -9.83
CA LEU A 40 38.05 17.78 -10.47
C LEU A 40 38.26 19.22 -9.98
N THR A 41 38.50 19.40 -8.68
CA THR A 41 38.78 20.73 -8.09
C THR A 41 40.13 21.28 -8.54
N ARG A 42 41.16 20.44 -8.69
CA ARG A 42 42.51 20.85 -9.14
C ARG A 42 42.54 21.28 -10.60
N GLU A 43 41.74 20.66 -11.46
CA GLU A 43 41.71 20.98 -12.89
C GLU A 43 41.08 22.35 -13.21
N ARG A 44 40.68 23.14 -12.20
CA ARG A 44 39.95 24.41 -12.35
C ARG A 44 38.76 24.28 -13.29
N PHE A 45 38.07 23.14 -13.20
CA PHE A 45 36.82 22.96 -13.90
C PHE A 45 35.79 23.97 -13.38
N LYS A 46 34.85 24.34 -14.24
CA LYS A 46 33.67 25.14 -13.88
C LYS A 46 32.67 24.34 -13.02
N LEU A 47 33.16 23.50 -12.11
CA LEU A 47 32.38 22.65 -11.22
C LEU A 47 32.80 22.97 -9.77
N GLN A 48 31.83 23.31 -8.94
CA GLN A 48 31.99 23.37 -7.49
C GLN A 48 31.36 22.10 -6.92
N ILE A 49 32.18 21.19 -6.41
CA ILE A 49 31.74 19.88 -5.96
C ILE A 49 31.81 19.83 -4.45
N THR A 50 30.69 19.49 -3.81
CA THR A 50 30.57 19.39 -2.35
C THR A 50 30.16 17.97 -1.97
N PRO A 51 31.07 17.14 -1.42
CA PRO A 51 30.73 15.85 -0.85
C PRO A 51 30.07 16.03 0.52
N TRP A 52 29.24 15.06 0.94
CA TRP A 52 28.53 15.18 2.21
C TRP A 52 29.43 15.28 3.45
N GLU A 53 30.65 14.75 3.37
CA GLU A 53 31.62 14.74 4.47
C GLU A 53 32.16 16.12 4.84
N GLU A 54 32.07 17.09 3.93
CA GLU A 54 32.45 18.47 4.23
C GLU A 54 31.43 19.16 5.16
N MET A 55 30.29 18.52 5.43
CA MET A 55 29.19 19.01 6.27
C MET A 55 29.11 18.36 7.67
N ASP A 56 30.10 17.54 8.06
CA ASP A 56 30.21 17.02 9.44
C ASP A 56 30.74 18.11 10.38
N ILE A 57 29.94 19.18 10.54
CA ILE A 57 30.26 20.35 11.36
C ILE A 57 29.60 20.20 12.75
N PRO A 58 30.37 20.18 13.85
CA PRO A 58 29.82 20.07 15.20
C PRO A 58 28.79 21.16 15.51
N GLY A 59 27.58 20.76 15.94
CA GLY A 59 26.54 21.66 16.41
C GLY A 59 25.45 22.04 15.38
N ARG A 60 25.51 21.51 14.15
CA ARG A 60 24.42 21.57 13.17
C ARG A 60 23.80 20.19 12.93
N PHE A 61 22.52 20.16 12.59
CA PHE A 61 21.90 18.93 12.10
C PHE A 61 22.41 18.68 10.68
N ILE A 62 23.17 17.59 10.50
CA ILE A 62 23.77 17.22 9.20
C ILE A 62 22.68 17.10 8.12
N HIS A 63 21.48 16.64 8.49
CA HIS A 63 20.35 16.49 7.57
C HIS A 63 19.98 17.78 6.85
N ASP A 64 19.74 18.87 7.58
CA ASP A 64 19.27 20.13 7.01
C ASP A 64 20.29 20.71 6.03
N GLU A 65 21.58 20.61 6.37
CA GLU A 65 22.68 21.11 5.53
C GLU A 65 22.79 20.30 4.23
N VAL A 66 22.63 18.97 4.28
CA VAL A 66 22.61 18.11 3.09
C VAL A 66 21.46 18.49 2.16
N MET A 67 20.25 18.73 2.71
CA MET A 67 19.08 19.10 1.92
C MET A 67 19.26 20.49 1.26
N GLU A 68 19.82 21.47 1.97
CA GLU A 68 20.18 22.78 1.42
C GLU A 68 21.16 22.67 0.25
N HIS A 69 22.20 21.84 0.36
CA HIS A 69 23.17 21.66 -0.72
C HIS A 69 22.58 20.91 -1.92
N ILE A 70 21.65 19.97 -1.70
CA ILE A 70 20.90 19.35 -2.80
C ILE A 70 20.05 20.40 -3.53
N ASP A 71 19.41 21.31 -2.79
CA ASP A 71 18.60 22.39 -3.35
C ASP A 71 19.42 23.39 -4.16
N GLU A 72 20.65 23.67 -3.74
CA GLU A 72 21.57 24.58 -4.45
C GLU A 72 22.29 23.92 -5.63
N ALA A 73 22.40 22.59 -5.65
CA ALA A 73 23.10 21.86 -6.72
C ALA A 73 22.35 21.94 -8.06
N GLU A 74 23.08 22.02 -9.17
CA GLU A 74 22.53 21.89 -10.52
C GLU A 74 22.17 20.42 -10.82
N PHE A 75 23.01 19.49 -10.35
CA PHE A 75 22.71 18.05 -10.37
C PHE A 75 23.37 17.34 -9.18
N VAL A 76 22.85 16.17 -8.86
CA VAL A 76 23.30 15.32 -7.76
C VAL A 76 23.95 14.06 -8.32
N VAL A 77 25.11 13.70 -7.78
CA VAL A 77 25.77 12.42 -8.03
C VAL A 77 25.58 11.56 -6.79
N ALA A 78 24.99 10.37 -6.94
CA ALA A 78 24.72 9.48 -5.83
C ALA A 78 25.33 8.09 -6.07
N ASP A 79 26.25 7.68 -5.21
CA ASP A 79 26.89 6.39 -5.32
C ASP A 79 26.09 5.28 -4.61
N ILE A 80 25.72 4.26 -5.36
CA ILE A 80 24.90 3.13 -4.90
C ILE A 80 25.71 1.83 -4.77
N THR A 81 27.04 1.91 -4.64
CA THR A 81 27.92 0.75 -4.42
C THR A 81 27.53 -0.04 -3.18
N ARG A 82 27.09 0.65 -2.12
CA ARG A 82 26.41 0.07 -0.96
C ARG A 82 25.10 0.81 -0.76
N LEU A 83 24.03 0.06 -0.51
CA LEU A 83 22.73 0.65 -0.21
C LEU A 83 22.66 0.99 1.28
N ASN A 84 22.31 2.23 1.60
CA ASN A 84 22.02 2.67 2.96
C ASN A 84 20.81 3.61 2.96
N PHE A 85 20.32 3.91 4.17
CA PHE A 85 19.15 4.77 4.36
C PHE A 85 19.39 6.19 3.83
N ASN A 86 20.49 6.83 4.23
CA ASN A 86 20.80 8.23 3.91
C ASN A 86 20.85 8.50 2.40
N VAL A 87 21.69 7.78 1.66
CA VAL A 87 21.85 7.99 0.21
C VAL A 87 20.55 7.67 -0.52
N THR A 88 19.80 6.65 -0.07
CA THR A 88 18.50 6.32 -0.69
C THR A 88 17.46 7.42 -0.43
N PHE A 89 17.46 8.03 0.75
CA PHE A 89 16.66 9.21 1.07
C PHE A 89 17.07 10.40 0.20
N GLU A 90 18.36 10.73 0.14
CA GLU A 90 18.92 11.85 -0.62
C GLU A 90 18.61 11.74 -2.11
N VAL A 91 18.70 10.53 -2.69
CA VAL A 91 18.25 10.27 -4.06
C VAL A 91 16.76 10.56 -4.22
N GLY A 92 15.92 10.11 -3.27
CA GLY A 92 14.49 10.41 -3.28
C GLY A 92 14.21 11.91 -3.20
N TYR A 93 14.88 12.61 -2.28
CA TYR A 93 14.74 14.05 -2.07
C TYR A 93 15.15 14.85 -3.30
N ALA A 94 16.31 14.54 -3.88
CA ALA A 94 16.79 15.16 -5.12
C ALA A 94 15.78 14.99 -6.26
N LEU A 95 15.18 13.80 -6.43
CA LEU A 95 14.11 13.59 -7.41
C LEU A 95 12.86 14.43 -7.10
N GLY A 96 12.47 14.53 -5.82
CA GLY A 96 11.35 15.37 -5.38
C GLY A 96 11.56 16.85 -5.72
N ARG A 97 12.76 17.38 -5.46
CA ARG A 97 13.17 18.75 -5.80
C ARG A 97 13.45 18.97 -7.28
N SER A 98 13.09 18.01 -8.13
CA SER A 98 13.29 18.04 -9.58
C SER A 98 14.76 18.31 -9.93
N LYS A 99 15.69 17.61 -9.28
CA LYS A 99 17.12 17.62 -9.63
C LYS A 99 17.46 16.45 -10.54
N ARG A 100 18.45 16.65 -11.40
CA ARG A 100 19.07 15.54 -12.14
C ARG A 100 19.88 14.69 -11.16
N VAL A 101 19.59 13.39 -11.11
CA VAL A 101 20.34 12.43 -10.29
C VAL A 101 21.16 11.52 -11.21
N VAL A 102 22.47 11.48 -11.00
CA VAL A 102 23.42 10.61 -11.69
C VAL A 102 23.85 9.52 -10.72
N LEU A 103 23.39 8.30 -10.96
CA LEU A 103 23.74 7.16 -10.12
C LEU A 103 25.09 6.58 -10.54
N THR A 104 25.97 6.32 -9.58
CA THR A 104 27.27 5.69 -9.83
C THR A 104 27.43 4.39 -9.04
N MET A 105 28.27 3.48 -9.56
CA MET A 105 28.57 2.22 -8.89
C MET A 105 30.02 1.81 -9.13
N ASN A 106 30.74 1.52 -8.05
CA ASN A 106 32.11 1.03 -8.09
C ASN A 106 32.15 -0.50 -8.22
N GLU A 107 32.56 -1.01 -9.38
CA GLU A 107 32.60 -2.46 -9.65
C GLU A 107 33.70 -3.19 -8.87
N SER A 108 34.74 -2.47 -8.41
CA SER A 108 35.85 -3.08 -7.67
C SER A 108 35.50 -3.50 -6.24
N LEU A 109 34.31 -3.11 -5.73
CA LEU A 109 33.92 -3.28 -4.32
C LEU A 109 32.79 -4.30 -4.08
N SER A 110 32.53 -5.18 -5.05
CA SER A 110 31.49 -6.22 -4.98
C SER A 110 30.13 -5.65 -4.56
N PRO A 111 29.48 -4.86 -5.43
CA PRO A 111 28.20 -4.23 -5.15
C PRO A 111 27.10 -5.28 -4.85
N PRO A 112 26.09 -4.95 -4.02
CA PRO A 112 25.04 -5.89 -3.62
C PRO A 112 23.99 -6.04 -4.73
N THR A 113 24.39 -6.55 -5.91
CA THR A 113 23.56 -6.61 -7.13
C THR A 113 22.23 -7.33 -6.91
N ARG A 114 22.20 -8.33 -6.01
CA ARG A 114 20.97 -9.05 -5.65
C ARG A 114 19.98 -8.17 -4.88
N GLU A 115 20.44 -7.39 -3.90
CA GLU A 115 19.59 -6.50 -3.12
C GLU A 115 19.08 -5.34 -3.99
N ILE A 116 19.93 -4.78 -4.85
CA ILE A 116 19.56 -3.73 -5.80
C ILE A 116 18.43 -4.22 -6.71
N THR A 117 18.60 -5.40 -7.32
CA THR A 117 17.57 -6.03 -8.16
C THR A 117 16.29 -6.34 -7.38
N GLN A 118 16.39 -6.74 -6.11
CA GLN A 118 15.21 -7.02 -5.28
C GLN A 118 14.47 -5.73 -4.86
N LEU A 119 15.20 -4.64 -4.65
CA LEU A 119 14.63 -3.35 -4.30
C LEU A 119 13.84 -2.74 -5.47
N GLY A 120 14.40 -2.80 -6.68
CA GLY A 120 13.75 -2.37 -7.93
C GLY A 120 13.80 -0.86 -8.22
N ILE A 121 14.15 -0.03 -7.23
CA ILE A 121 14.19 1.44 -7.37
C ILE A 121 15.16 1.84 -8.49
N TYR A 122 16.31 1.19 -8.53
CA TYR A 122 17.41 1.51 -9.44
C TYR A 122 17.35 0.74 -10.77
N ASP A 123 16.30 -0.06 -11.03
CA ASP A 123 16.16 -0.83 -12.27
C ASP A 123 15.94 0.09 -13.49
N ASN A 124 15.12 1.13 -13.31
CA ASN A 124 14.76 2.09 -14.36
C ASN A 124 15.62 3.37 -14.33
N LEU A 125 16.41 3.56 -13.27
CA LEU A 125 17.37 4.65 -13.15
C LEU A 125 18.75 4.09 -13.53
N GLY A 126 19.17 4.33 -14.78
CA GLY A 126 20.50 3.87 -15.24
C GLY A 126 21.61 4.35 -14.32
N HIS A 127 22.61 3.51 -14.07
CA HIS A 127 23.78 3.84 -13.26
C HIS A 127 25.07 3.71 -14.08
N ALA A 128 26.00 4.63 -13.86
CA ALA A 128 27.31 4.62 -14.47
C ALA A 128 28.30 3.81 -13.61
N LYS A 129 29.06 2.94 -14.27
CA LYS A 129 30.01 2.04 -13.61
C LYS A 129 31.42 2.63 -13.66
N TYR A 130 32.16 2.48 -12.58
CA TYR A 130 33.56 2.90 -12.49
C TYR A 130 34.36 1.96 -11.59
N GLU A 131 35.69 2.10 -11.61
CA GLU A 131 36.60 1.27 -10.80
C GLU A 131 37.51 2.11 -9.90
N ASN A 132 37.82 3.34 -10.32
CA ASN A 132 38.81 4.21 -9.68
C ASN A 132 38.43 5.69 -9.79
N ALA A 133 39.20 6.55 -9.10
CA ALA A 133 38.93 7.98 -8.99
C ALA A 133 38.84 8.69 -10.35
N ARG A 134 39.75 8.37 -11.27
CA ARG A 134 39.76 8.95 -12.62
C ARG A 134 38.51 8.56 -13.42
N GLY A 135 38.06 7.31 -13.29
CA GLY A 135 36.81 6.85 -13.91
C GLY A 135 35.59 7.60 -13.39
N LEU A 136 35.50 7.81 -12.08
CA LEU A 136 34.42 8.62 -11.48
C LEU A 136 34.51 10.09 -11.92
N ALA A 137 35.70 10.68 -11.90
CA ALA A 137 35.92 12.05 -12.34
C ALA A 137 35.48 12.26 -13.80
N GLN A 138 35.75 11.30 -14.67
CA GLN A 138 35.25 11.32 -16.05
C GLN A 138 33.73 11.30 -16.12
N ILE A 139 33.04 10.43 -15.35
CA ILE A 139 31.57 10.39 -15.33
C ILE A 139 31.01 11.76 -14.95
N ILE A 140 31.48 12.36 -13.85
CA ILE A 140 30.99 13.66 -13.36
C ILE A 140 31.27 14.76 -14.38
N ARG A 141 32.45 14.74 -15.01
CA ARG A 141 32.87 15.74 -16.00
C ARG A 141 32.02 15.74 -17.27
N TYR A 142 31.53 14.59 -17.71
CA TYR A 142 30.76 14.46 -18.96
C TYR A 142 29.24 14.52 -18.76
N VAL A 143 28.77 14.95 -17.58
CA VAL A 143 27.35 15.29 -17.39
C VAL A 143 27.07 16.62 -18.08
N GLU A 144 26.62 16.56 -19.33
CA GLU A 144 26.23 17.73 -20.11
C GLU A 144 24.74 18.08 -19.94
N ASP A 145 23.91 17.06 -19.72
CA ASP A 145 22.46 17.20 -19.53
C ASP A 145 22.10 17.17 -18.04
N VAL A 146 21.76 18.36 -17.53
CA VAL A 146 21.25 18.58 -16.18
C VAL A 146 19.73 18.62 -16.13
N GLU A 147 19.03 18.32 -17.23
CA GLU A 147 17.57 18.31 -17.21
C GLU A 147 17.06 17.25 -16.21
N PRO A 148 16.14 17.65 -15.31
CA PRO A 148 15.53 16.72 -14.39
C PRO A 148 14.77 15.62 -15.12
N LEU A 149 14.64 14.47 -14.46
CA LEU A 149 13.75 13.40 -14.94
C LEU A 149 12.32 13.95 -15.06
N ARG A 150 11.84 14.08 -16.31
CA ARG A 150 10.46 14.48 -16.58
C ARG A 150 9.56 13.27 -16.44
N PHE A 151 8.78 13.27 -15.38
CA PHE A 151 7.74 12.26 -15.17
C PHE A 151 6.43 12.78 -15.74
N PRO A 152 5.81 12.09 -16.73
CA PRO A 152 4.51 12.49 -17.24
C PRO A 152 3.48 12.10 -16.18
N VAL A 153 3.03 13.09 -15.39
CA VAL A 153 1.88 12.97 -14.47
C VAL A 153 1.33 14.35 -14.11
N ASP A 154 0.02 14.46 -14.28
CA ASP A 154 -0.88 15.52 -13.81
C ASP A 154 -1.27 15.35 -12.34
N ASP A 155 -1.61 16.48 -11.71
CA ASP A 155 -2.41 16.77 -10.50
C ASP A 155 -2.56 15.73 -9.37
N ILE A 156 -3.07 16.23 -8.24
CA ILE A 156 -3.34 15.39 -7.08
C ILE A 156 -4.55 14.50 -7.39
N ASP A 157 -4.45 13.23 -6.99
CA ASP A 157 -5.52 12.26 -7.12
C ASP A 157 -6.54 12.49 -5.99
N HIS A 158 -7.61 13.19 -6.32
CA HIS A 158 -8.70 13.48 -5.39
C HIS A 158 -9.42 12.21 -4.91
N SER A 159 -9.38 11.14 -5.70
CA SER A 159 -10.04 9.88 -5.36
C SER A 159 -9.31 9.07 -4.32
N ALA A 160 -7.97 9.17 -4.28
CA ALA A 160 -7.11 8.40 -3.39
C ALA A 160 -5.87 9.23 -2.99
N PRO A 161 -6.07 10.24 -2.12
CA PRO A 161 -5.04 11.25 -1.82
C PRO A 161 -3.92 10.76 -0.90
N ILE A 162 -4.02 9.56 -0.34
CA ILE A 162 -2.99 8.98 0.53
C ILE A 162 -2.26 7.87 -0.23
N TYR A 163 -0.93 7.83 -0.13
CA TYR A 163 -0.12 6.69 -0.57
C TYR A 163 0.54 6.00 0.62
N VAL A 164 0.41 4.69 0.72
CA VAL A 164 0.88 3.89 1.87
C VAL A 164 1.94 2.88 1.43
N LEU A 165 3.09 2.89 2.09
CA LEU A 165 4.05 1.77 2.04
C LEU A 165 3.61 0.70 3.04
N ASP A 166 3.07 -0.39 2.50
CA ASP A 166 2.66 -1.53 3.31
C ASP A 166 3.86 -2.47 3.58
N THR A 167 3.73 -3.32 4.59
CA THR A 167 4.79 -4.20 5.04
C THR A 167 4.64 -5.60 4.43
N LEU A 168 5.77 -6.30 4.22
CA LEU A 168 5.76 -7.68 3.71
C LEU A 168 4.98 -8.63 4.64
N PHE A 169 5.02 -8.40 5.95
CA PHE A 169 4.18 -9.11 6.92
C PHE A 169 3.24 -8.12 7.57
N LYS A 170 1.93 -8.41 7.49
CA LYS A 170 0.89 -7.56 8.09
C LYS A 170 0.94 -7.73 9.60
N THR A 171 1.49 -6.73 10.30
CA THR A 171 1.56 -6.69 11.76
C THR A 171 0.28 -6.06 12.32
N ASP A 172 0.06 -6.19 13.63
CA ASP A 172 -1.08 -5.54 14.28
C ASP A 172 -1.07 -4.01 14.06
N ALA A 173 0.12 -3.41 14.01
CA ALA A 173 0.27 -1.98 13.70
C ALA A 173 -0.13 -1.66 12.25
N SER A 174 0.36 -2.40 11.25
CA SER A 174 0.05 -2.11 9.85
C SER A 174 -1.43 -2.32 9.51
N VAL A 175 -2.05 -3.38 10.05
CA VAL A 175 -3.51 -3.61 9.93
C VAL A 175 -4.31 -2.47 10.58
N ARG A 176 -3.83 -1.96 11.72
CA ARG A 176 -4.51 -0.86 12.40
C ARG A 176 -4.40 0.46 11.65
N ILE A 177 -3.25 0.74 11.04
CA ILE A 177 -3.04 1.93 10.20
C ILE A 177 -4.03 1.93 9.04
N THR A 178 -4.11 0.84 8.26
CA THR A 178 -5.02 0.75 7.11
C THR A 178 -6.49 0.84 7.54
N SER A 179 -6.87 0.17 8.63
CA SER A 179 -8.22 0.29 9.18
C SER A 179 -8.58 1.72 9.58
N LYS A 180 -7.66 2.45 10.23
CA LYS A 180 -7.92 3.82 10.68
C LYS A 180 -8.10 4.80 9.53
N ILE A 181 -7.32 4.65 8.46
CA ILE A 181 -7.50 5.41 7.22
C ILE A 181 -8.90 5.16 6.65
N LYS A 182 -9.32 3.89 6.55
CA LYS A 182 -10.67 3.52 6.07
C LYS A 182 -11.78 4.11 6.95
N LYS A 183 -11.59 4.12 8.29
CA LYS A 183 -12.55 4.73 9.24
C LYS A 183 -12.70 6.23 9.07
N ALA A 184 -11.62 6.93 8.71
CA ALA A 184 -11.66 8.34 8.33
C ALA A 184 -12.39 8.58 6.99
N ARG A 185 -12.83 7.52 6.30
CA ARG A 185 -13.46 7.55 4.97
C ARG A 185 -12.57 8.16 3.89
N ILE A 186 -11.26 8.07 4.09
CA ILE A 186 -10.27 8.50 3.11
C ILE A 186 -9.81 7.25 2.35
N ARG A 187 -9.84 7.32 1.02
CA ARG A 187 -9.30 6.27 0.16
C ARG A 187 -7.79 6.45 0.02
N TYR A 188 -7.09 5.35 -0.23
CA TYR A 188 -5.64 5.34 -0.35
C TYR A 188 -5.19 4.38 -1.44
N ARG A 189 -4.00 4.66 -1.97
CA ARG A 189 -3.21 3.75 -2.81
C ARG A 189 -2.12 3.14 -1.96
N SER A 190 -1.64 1.97 -2.31
CA SER A 190 -0.56 1.33 -1.56
C SER A 190 0.41 0.57 -2.44
N PHE A 191 1.66 0.50 -1.98
CA PHE A 191 2.62 -0.50 -2.41
C PHE A 191 2.62 -1.66 -1.43
N ASP A 192 2.26 -2.86 -1.91
CA ASP A 192 2.32 -4.09 -1.12
C ASP A 192 3.48 -4.97 -1.62
N PRO A 193 4.55 -5.16 -0.81
CA PRO A 193 5.68 -6.03 -1.16
C PRO A 193 5.30 -7.49 -1.44
N ARG A 194 4.15 -7.99 -0.93
CA ARG A 194 3.62 -9.32 -1.27
C ARG A 194 3.05 -9.35 -2.68
N GLU A 195 2.44 -8.25 -3.10
CA GLU A 195 1.83 -8.16 -4.41
C GLU A 195 2.87 -7.84 -5.48
N GLN A 196 3.72 -6.86 -5.19
CA GLN A 196 4.75 -6.37 -6.07
C GLN A 196 6.08 -6.38 -5.31
N PRO A 197 6.97 -7.35 -5.55
CA PRO A 197 8.19 -7.47 -4.76
C PRO A 197 9.19 -6.33 -5.01
N ARG A 198 9.14 -5.72 -6.21
CA ARG A 198 10.05 -4.67 -6.67
C ARG A 198 9.33 -3.34 -6.72
N LEU A 199 9.97 -2.30 -6.18
CA LEU A 199 9.43 -0.94 -6.13
C LEU A 199 10.02 -0.12 -7.29
N SER A 200 9.20 0.21 -8.29
CA SER A 200 9.63 1.03 -9.44
C SER A 200 9.82 2.50 -9.02
N ALA A 201 10.98 3.11 -9.31
CA ALA A 201 11.21 4.53 -9.03
C ALA A 201 10.20 5.45 -9.71
N LEU A 202 9.89 5.16 -10.98
CA LEU A 202 8.91 5.92 -11.77
C LEU A 202 7.54 5.88 -11.10
N GLU A 203 7.00 4.68 -10.85
CA GLU A 203 5.68 4.52 -10.24
C GLU A 203 5.62 5.11 -8.84
N THR A 204 6.70 4.99 -8.06
CA THR A 204 6.79 5.59 -6.73
C THR A 204 6.68 7.10 -6.82
N TYR A 205 7.48 7.75 -7.67
CA TYR A 205 7.40 9.18 -7.88
C TYR A 205 6.00 9.61 -8.32
N ARG A 206 5.37 8.88 -9.27
CA ARG A 206 4.00 9.15 -9.71
C ARG A 206 2.99 9.10 -8.56
N ASN A 207 3.02 8.04 -7.77
CA ASN A 207 2.07 7.85 -6.67
C ASN A 207 2.27 8.88 -5.56
N VAL A 208 3.51 9.21 -5.21
CA VAL A 208 3.81 10.25 -4.20
C VAL A 208 3.38 11.63 -4.72
N LYS A 209 3.71 11.98 -5.97
CA LYS A 209 3.34 13.28 -6.55
C LYS A 209 1.83 13.49 -6.61
N ARG A 210 1.08 12.44 -6.97
CA ARG A 210 -0.40 12.41 -6.98
C ARG A 210 -1.03 12.37 -5.58
N SER A 211 -0.25 12.28 -4.50
CA SER A 211 -0.79 12.20 -3.15
C SER A 211 -0.69 13.54 -2.44
N ILE A 212 -1.56 13.77 -1.45
CA ILE A 212 -1.43 14.84 -0.47
C ILE A 212 -0.54 14.36 0.68
N ALA A 213 -0.82 13.16 1.16
CA ALA A 213 -0.07 12.55 2.26
C ALA A 213 0.55 11.22 1.86
N VAL A 214 1.69 10.91 2.47
CA VAL A 214 2.39 9.64 2.31
C VAL A 214 2.63 9.03 3.68
N ILE A 215 2.25 7.77 3.85
CA ILE A 215 2.44 7.02 5.09
C ILE A 215 3.47 5.93 4.83
N VAL A 216 4.53 5.90 5.63
CA VAL A 216 5.55 4.85 5.54
C VAL A 216 5.69 4.13 6.88
N ASN A 217 5.99 2.83 6.81
CA ASN A 217 6.24 2.01 7.98
C ASN A 217 7.70 1.59 8.01
N LEU A 218 8.45 2.05 9.01
CA LEU A 218 9.81 1.59 9.28
C LEU A 218 9.76 0.34 10.16
N LEU A 219 10.53 -0.66 9.77
CA LEU A 219 10.62 -1.94 10.47
C LEU A 219 11.87 -1.99 11.36
N PRO A 220 11.76 -2.43 12.62
CA PRO A 220 12.91 -2.57 13.51
C PRO A 220 13.89 -3.64 12.99
N SER A 221 15.14 -3.58 13.44
CA SER A 221 16.25 -4.41 12.91
C SER A 221 16.08 -5.92 13.16
N ASP A 222 15.26 -6.31 14.12
CA ASP A 222 14.88 -7.70 14.41
C ASP A 222 13.71 -8.20 13.55
N ALA A 223 13.00 -7.31 12.85
CA ALA A 223 11.93 -7.69 11.95
C ALA A 223 12.46 -8.28 10.63
N THR A 224 11.70 -9.22 10.08
CA THR A 224 11.96 -9.77 8.74
C THR A 224 11.71 -8.70 7.68
N ASP A 225 12.53 -8.67 6.63
CA ASP A 225 12.49 -7.68 5.53
C ASP A 225 12.88 -6.25 5.92
N HIS A 226 13.32 -5.98 7.17
CA HIS A 226 13.62 -4.60 7.62
C HIS A 226 14.57 -3.86 6.69
N ARG A 227 15.61 -4.52 6.20
CA ARG A 227 16.63 -3.89 5.35
C ARG A 227 16.05 -3.37 4.04
N LEU A 228 15.30 -4.20 3.30
CA LEU A 228 14.70 -3.78 2.04
C LEU A 228 13.54 -2.82 2.26
N ASN A 229 12.68 -3.10 3.26
CA ASN A 229 11.57 -2.22 3.59
C ASN A 229 12.03 -0.81 3.98
N ASN A 230 13.06 -0.69 4.83
CA ASN A 230 13.53 0.61 5.28
C ASN A 230 14.25 1.38 4.16
N LEU A 231 14.85 0.70 3.18
CA LEU A 231 15.35 1.37 1.96
C LEU A 231 14.19 1.87 1.08
N ARG A 232 13.11 1.09 0.92
CA ARG A 232 11.88 1.56 0.24
C ARG A 232 11.31 2.77 0.97
N ALA A 233 11.22 2.71 2.30
CA ALA A 233 10.74 3.79 3.15
C ALA A 233 11.62 5.05 2.99
N ALA A 234 12.94 4.92 3.07
CA ALA A 234 13.87 6.03 2.87
C ALA A 234 13.64 6.74 1.52
N PHE A 235 13.49 5.97 0.44
CA PHE A 235 13.23 6.52 -0.88
C PHE A 235 11.90 7.28 -0.95
N LEU A 236 10.81 6.69 -0.42
CA LEU A 236 9.50 7.34 -0.36
C LEU A 236 9.52 8.59 0.52
N MET A 237 10.18 8.53 1.68
CA MET A 237 10.33 9.67 2.60
C MET A 237 11.07 10.81 1.89
N GLY A 238 12.18 10.51 1.21
CA GLY A 238 12.94 11.49 0.44
C GLY A 238 12.08 12.18 -0.62
N ILE A 239 11.38 11.42 -1.48
CA ILE A 239 10.50 12.02 -2.51
C ILE A 239 9.39 12.85 -1.87
N SER A 240 8.78 12.35 -0.79
CA SER A 240 7.67 13.04 -0.11
C SER A 240 8.12 14.36 0.49
N TYR A 241 9.30 14.36 1.11
CA TYR A 241 9.91 15.56 1.70
C TYR A 241 10.29 16.56 0.61
N GLY A 242 10.91 16.10 -0.49
CA GLY A 242 11.29 16.98 -1.60
C GLY A 242 10.10 17.55 -2.40
N LEU A 243 8.93 16.92 -2.34
CA LEU A 243 7.69 17.38 -2.96
C LEU A 243 6.75 18.11 -1.98
N ASP A 244 7.22 18.42 -0.76
CA ASP A 244 6.45 19.09 0.29
C ASP A 244 5.11 18.40 0.58
N LYS A 245 5.11 17.05 0.65
CA LYS A 245 3.94 16.24 0.98
C LYS A 245 3.81 16.07 2.50
N ASP A 246 2.58 15.86 2.98
CA ASP A 246 2.33 15.47 4.37
C ASP A 246 2.86 14.05 4.62
N LEU A 247 4.11 13.95 5.12
CA LEU A 247 4.77 12.69 5.43
C LEU A 247 4.43 12.24 6.86
N LEU A 248 3.96 10.99 7.00
CA LEU A 248 3.82 10.32 8.29
C LEU A 248 4.63 9.02 8.26
N ALA A 249 5.84 9.06 8.82
CA ALA A 249 6.70 7.90 8.94
C ALA A 249 6.55 7.25 10.32
N PHE A 250 6.03 6.03 10.39
CA PHE A 250 5.89 5.28 11.63
C PHE A 250 7.13 4.48 11.96
N GLN A 251 7.51 4.45 13.24
CA GLN A 251 8.58 3.60 13.76
C GLN A 251 8.15 2.96 15.09
N GLU A 252 8.42 1.66 15.21
CA GLU A 252 8.27 0.94 16.48
C GLU A 252 9.53 1.09 17.33
N GLY A 253 9.43 1.75 18.48
CA GLY A 253 10.58 1.97 19.36
C GLY A 253 11.55 3.05 18.88
N ALA A 254 12.80 3.02 19.37
CA ALA A 254 13.76 4.12 19.20
C ALA A 254 14.69 3.99 17.98
N GLU A 255 14.73 2.82 17.36
CA GLU A 255 15.50 2.50 16.15
C GLU A 255 14.51 1.87 15.15
N PRO A 256 14.54 2.16 13.84
CA PRO A 256 15.72 1.93 13.01
C PRO A 256 16.23 3.15 12.23
N VAL A 257 15.62 4.33 12.36
CA VAL A 257 16.01 5.50 11.55
C VAL A 257 17.33 6.11 12.05
N PRO A 258 18.22 6.59 11.15
CA PRO A 258 19.44 7.31 11.55
C PRO A 258 19.10 8.55 12.39
N LEU A 259 20.01 8.98 13.26
CA LEU A 259 19.83 10.13 14.14
C LEU A 259 19.28 11.37 13.41
N ASP A 260 19.80 11.59 12.21
CA ASP A 260 19.50 12.70 11.30
C ASP A 260 18.01 12.82 10.93
N TYR A 261 17.25 11.73 10.96
CA TYR A 261 15.85 11.70 10.50
C TYR A 261 14.84 11.50 11.64
N ARG A 262 15.27 11.53 12.91
CA ARG A 262 14.39 11.22 14.06
C ARG A 262 13.19 12.16 14.18
N GLU A 263 13.35 13.41 13.76
CA GLU A 263 12.26 14.41 13.80
C GLU A 263 11.19 14.17 12.74
N LEU A 264 11.52 13.43 11.67
CA LEU A 264 10.58 13.08 10.60
C LEU A 264 9.71 11.86 10.94
N VAL A 265 9.92 11.24 12.10
CA VAL A 265 9.36 9.92 12.43
C VAL A 265 8.46 9.97 13.66
N ALA A 266 7.22 9.51 13.47
CA ALA A 266 6.25 9.24 14.52
C ALA A 266 6.57 7.90 15.21
N THR A 267 7.12 7.98 16.42
CA THR A 267 7.44 6.79 17.21
C THR A 267 6.20 6.28 17.95
N TYR A 268 5.98 4.96 17.89
CA TYR A 268 4.96 4.26 18.67
C TYR A 268 5.56 3.09 19.48
N ARG A 269 4.90 2.69 20.57
CA ARG A 269 5.28 1.50 21.36
C ARG A 269 4.24 0.40 21.27
N TYR A 270 2.98 0.77 21.15
CA TYR A 270 1.87 -0.16 21.01
C TYR A 270 1.12 0.16 19.72
N PRO A 271 0.54 -0.85 19.04
CA PRO A 271 -0.26 -0.64 17.85
C PRO A 271 -1.38 0.40 18.01
N ARG A 272 -1.89 0.60 19.23
CA ARG A 272 -2.94 1.60 19.51
C ARG A 272 -2.48 3.05 19.43
N ASP A 273 -1.19 3.30 19.57
CA ASP A 273 -0.66 4.66 19.61
C ASP A 273 -0.68 5.29 18.21
N VAL A 274 -0.73 4.48 17.14
CA VAL A 274 -0.86 4.95 15.74
C VAL A 274 -2.14 5.72 15.48
N ASP A 275 -3.19 5.49 16.29
CA ASP A 275 -4.49 6.12 16.14
C ASP A 275 -4.39 7.65 16.26
N GLY A 276 -3.56 8.15 17.19
CA GLY A 276 -3.40 9.58 17.44
C GLY A 276 -2.84 10.29 16.21
N TYR A 277 -1.74 9.77 15.68
CA TYR A 277 -1.08 10.32 14.50
C TYR A 277 -1.98 10.33 13.25
N ILE A 278 -2.78 9.28 13.03
CA ILE A 278 -3.70 9.24 11.89
C ILE A 278 -4.85 10.25 12.05
N ASN A 279 -5.35 10.43 13.28
CA ASN A 279 -6.37 11.44 13.57
C ASN A 279 -5.87 12.87 13.36
N GLU A 280 -4.56 13.12 13.52
CA GLU A 280 -3.92 14.40 13.20
C GLU A 280 -3.65 14.58 11.70
N LEU A 281 -3.41 13.49 10.97
CA LEU A 281 -3.18 13.52 9.52
C LEU A 281 -4.48 13.71 8.73
N ALA A 282 -5.57 13.03 9.12
CA ALA A 282 -6.81 13.00 8.35
C ALA A 282 -7.40 14.40 8.05
N PRO A 283 -7.45 15.36 9.00
CA PRO A 283 -7.93 16.72 8.72
C PRO A 283 -7.09 17.46 7.69
N ARG A 284 -5.75 17.33 7.75
CA ARG A 284 -4.82 17.96 6.80
C ARG A 284 -5.03 17.45 5.37
N VAL A 285 -5.26 16.14 5.23
CA VAL A 285 -5.58 15.55 3.92
C VAL A 285 -6.89 16.10 3.36
N VAL A 286 -7.92 16.24 4.20
CA VAL A 286 -9.22 16.79 3.79
C VAL A 286 -9.10 18.27 3.40
N GLU A 287 -8.34 19.06 4.16
CA GLU A 287 -8.05 20.47 3.85
C GLU A 287 -7.26 20.61 2.54
N GLY A 288 -6.26 19.75 2.32
CA GLY A 288 -5.49 19.69 1.09
C GLY A 288 -6.39 19.44 -0.13
N LEU A 289 -7.33 18.49 -0.03
CA LEU A 289 -8.29 18.19 -1.10
C LEU A 289 -9.12 19.42 -1.49
N GLN A 290 -9.65 20.15 -0.51
CA GLN A 290 -10.48 21.34 -0.73
C GLN A 290 -9.69 22.48 -1.36
N THR A 291 -8.42 22.64 -0.99
CA THR A 291 -7.56 23.73 -1.49
C THR A 291 -7.22 23.57 -2.98
N ILE A 292 -7.11 22.33 -3.46
CA ILE A 292 -6.69 22.01 -4.83
C ILE A 292 -7.84 22.13 -5.83
N GLU A 293 -9.09 21.90 -5.39
CA GLU A 293 -10.31 22.01 -6.22
C GLU A 293 -10.48 23.38 -6.92
N GLY A 294 -9.72 24.42 -6.53
CA GLY A 294 -9.74 25.75 -7.14
C GLY A 294 -8.78 26.00 -8.30
N ARG A 295 -7.88 25.06 -8.68
CA ARG A 295 -6.90 25.28 -9.76
C ARG A 295 -7.31 24.58 -11.05
N SER A 296 -7.74 25.36 -12.05
CA SER A 296 -7.95 24.89 -13.43
C SER A 296 -6.64 24.39 -14.02
N THR A 297 -6.65 23.16 -14.53
CA THR A 297 -5.47 22.42 -14.96
C THR A 297 -5.11 22.74 -16.40
N THR A 298 -3.80 22.82 -16.68
CA THR A 298 -3.28 22.98 -18.04
C THR A 298 -3.28 21.62 -18.71
N GLN A 299 -4.29 21.32 -19.55
CA GLN A 299 -4.33 20.07 -20.31
C GLN A 299 -3.07 19.94 -21.17
N LEU A 300 -2.33 18.84 -21.01
CA LEU A 300 -1.24 18.48 -21.92
C LEU A 300 -1.79 18.36 -23.35
N GLN A 301 -1.08 18.93 -24.32
CA GLN A 301 -1.50 18.91 -25.72
C GLN A 301 -1.13 17.56 -26.38
N GLY A 302 -2.13 16.82 -26.86
CA GLY A 302 -1.96 15.64 -27.72
C GLY A 302 -2.42 14.32 -27.09
N LEU A 303 -2.97 13.43 -27.93
CA LEU A 303 -3.62 12.17 -27.52
C LEU A 303 -2.68 11.21 -26.78
N LEU A 304 -1.41 11.10 -27.19
CA LEU A 304 -0.43 10.23 -26.54
C LEU A 304 0.09 10.79 -25.20
N ALA A 305 0.11 12.12 -25.03
CA ALA A 305 0.56 12.75 -23.80
C ALA A 305 -0.46 12.60 -22.66
N ASN A 306 -1.75 12.50 -23.01
CA ASN A 306 -2.87 12.27 -22.08
C ASN A 306 -3.23 10.78 -21.91
N MET A 307 -2.49 9.87 -22.53
CA MET A 307 -2.81 8.44 -22.47
C MET A 307 -2.26 7.84 -21.18
N ASP A 308 -3.10 7.78 -20.15
CA ASP A 308 -2.83 6.98 -18.94
C ASP A 308 -3.13 5.50 -19.24
N LEU A 309 -2.13 4.63 -19.00
CA LEU A 309 -2.25 3.18 -19.20
C LEU A 309 -2.66 2.45 -17.92
N GLY A 310 -2.95 3.19 -16.85
CA GLY A 310 -3.35 2.66 -15.56
C GLY A 310 -2.18 2.34 -14.63
N ALA A 311 -2.54 1.93 -13.42
CA ALA A 311 -1.66 1.46 -12.37
C ALA A 311 -1.31 -0.03 -12.55
N THR A 312 -0.22 -0.44 -11.91
CA THR A 312 0.20 -1.85 -11.89
C THR A 312 -0.70 -2.75 -11.03
N ALA A 313 -1.50 -2.16 -10.14
CA ALA A 313 -2.47 -2.86 -9.31
C ALA A 313 -3.84 -2.21 -9.44
N ALA A 314 -4.86 -3.03 -9.71
CA ALA A 314 -6.24 -2.56 -9.88
C ALA A 314 -6.80 -1.87 -8.63
N GLU A 315 -6.30 -2.21 -7.43
CA GLU A 315 -6.70 -1.54 -6.19
C GLU A 315 -6.28 -0.06 -6.14
N ASN A 316 -5.28 0.35 -6.93
CA ASN A 316 -4.76 1.71 -6.94
C ASN A 316 -5.47 2.64 -7.95
N GLU A 317 -6.43 2.13 -8.71
CA GLU A 317 -7.06 2.82 -9.85
C GLU A 317 -8.58 2.62 -9.91
N VAL A 318 -9.22 2.23 -8.79
CA VAL A 318 -10.63 1.79 -8.75
C VAL A 318 -11.60 2.77 -9.41
N GLU A 319 -11.40 4.08 -9.24
CA GLU A 319 -12.30 5.10 -9.82
C GLU A 319 -12.10 5.33 -11.32
N THR A 320 -10.86 5.33 -11.78
CA THR A 320 -10.50 5.58 -13.19
C THR A 320 -10.60 4.32 -14.04
N LEU A 321 -10.61 3.13 -13.41
CA LEU A 321 -10.62 1.85 -14.11
C LEU A 321 -11.75 1.74 -15.13
N ARG A 322 -12.92 2.34 -14.84
CA ARG A 322 -14.08 2.31 -15.75
C ARG A 322 -13.82 3.01 -17.09
N ASP A 323 -12.86 3.93 -17.14
CA ASP A 323 -12.63 4.80 -18.29
C ASP A 323 -11.87 4.07 -19.42
N TYR A 324 -11.12 3.01 -19.10
CA TYR A 324 -10.37 2.20 -20.06
C TYR A 324 -10.60 0.69 -19.92
N TYR A 325 -11.48 0.25 -19.02
CA TYR A 325 -11.80 -1.17 -18.87
C TYR A 325 -12.43 -1.74 -20.14
N VAL A 326 -11.82 -2.78 -20.69
CA VAL A 326 -12.36 -3.53 -21.83
C VAL A 326 -13.28 -4.63 -21.31
N ALA A 327 -14.58 -4.50 -21.58
CA ALA A 327 -15.58 -5.49 -21.18
C ALA A 327 -15.31 -6.85 -21.86
N THR A 328 -15.01 -7.87 -21.07
CA THR A 328 -14.77 -9.24 -21.55
C THR A 328 -16.02 -10.12 -21.46
N HIS A 329 -15.96 -11.32 -22.03
CA HIS A 329 -17.03 -12.30 -21.90
C HIS A 329 -17.27 -12.71 -20.44
N GLU A 330 -16.20 -12.83 -19.64
CA GLU A 330 -16.25 -13.12 -18.21
C GLU A 330 -17.00 -12.02 -17.44
N PHE A 331 -16.81 -10.75 -17.80
CA PHE A 331 -17.57 -9.63 -17.25
C PHE A 331 -19.08 -9.79 -17.50
N GLY A 332 -19.46 -10.20 -18.71
CA GLY A 332 -20.84 -10.52 -19.04
C GLY A 332 -21.39 -11.69 -18.20
N GLN A 333 -20.60 -12.75 -17.98
CA GLN A 333 -21.05 -13.88 -17.16
C GLN A 333 -21.25 -13.51 -15.69
N VAL A 334 -20.36 -12.70 -15.11
CA VAL A 334 -20.49 -12.25 -13.72
C VAL A 334 -21.69 -11.33 -13.54
N THR A 335 -21.86 -10.34 -14.42
CA THR A 335 -22.98 -9.38 -14.32
C THR A 335 -24.36 -10.02 -14.54
N ASN A 336 -24.43 -11.09 -15.34
CA ASN A 336 -25.65 -11.87 -15.55
C ASN A 336 -25.85 -12.99 -14.51
N GLY A 337 -24.95 -13.15 -13.53
CA GLY A 337 -25.05 -14.20 -12.51
C GLY A 337 -24.81 -15.63 -13.04
N ALA A 338 -24.26 -15.79 -14.25
CA ALA A 338 -23.95 -17.08 -14.86
C ALA A 338 -22.65 -17.70 -14.31
N ALA A 339 -21.75 -16.89 -13.74
CA ALA A 339 -20.49 -17.33 -13.17
C ALA A 339 -20.53 -17.32 -11.63
N ARG A 340 -20.07 -18.41 -11.00
CA ARG A 340 -19.91 -18.51 -9.53
C ARG A 340 -18.46 -18.48 -9.05
N LEU A 341 -17.51 -18.72 -9.95
CA LEU A 341 -16.08 -18.72 -9.64
C LEU A 341 -15.29 -18.20 -10.84
N ALA A 342 -14.50 -17.17 -10.63
CA ALA A 342 -13.56 -16.64 -11.62
C ALA A 342 -12.13 -16.96 -11.19
N VAL A 343 -11.42 -17.76 -11.99
CA VAL A 343 -10.03 -18.16 -11.72
C VAL A 343 -9.13 -17.65 -12.84
N GLY A 344 -7.95 -17.19 -12.49
CA GLY A 344 -6.99 -16.64 -13.45
C GLY A 344 -5.63 -16.43 -12.79
N ARG A 345 -4.58 -16.33 -13.60
CA ARG A 345 -3.23 -16.05 -13.10
C ARG A 345 -3.15 -14.64 -12.48
N LYS A 346 -2.12 -14.38 -11.69
CA LYS A 346 -1.85 -13.02 -11.19
C LYS A 346 -1.65 -12.07 -12.38
N GLY A 347 -2.22 -10.87 -12.30
CA GLY A 347 -2.22 -9.90 -13.41
C GLY A 347 -3.27 -10.14 -14.51
N SER A 348 -4.10 -11.20 -14.43
CA SER A 348 -5.13 -11.46 -15.46
C SER A 348 -6.39 -10.59 -15.35
N GLY A 349 -6.36 -9.50 -14.57
CA GLY A 349 -7.50 -8.59 -14.41
C GLY A 349 -8.63 -9.07 -13.50
N LYS A 350 -8.42 -10.05 -12.62
CA LYS A 350 -9.47 -10.56 -11.69
C LYS A 350 -10.04 -9.47 -10.77
N SER A 351 -9.17 -8.70 -10.12
CA SER A 351 -9.61 -7.61 -9.24
C SER A 351 -10.24 -6.47 -10.03
N ALA A 352 -9.78 -6.21 -11.26
CA ALA A 352 -10.42 -5.25 -12.16
C ALA A 352 -11.85 -5.70 -12.53
N LEU A 353 -12.04 -6.97 -12.89
CA LEU A 353 -13.35 -7.58 -13.11
C LEU A 353 -14.24 -7.45 -11.88
N PHE A 354 -13.71 -7.71 -10.67
CA PHE A 354 -14.43 -7.56 -9.42
C PHE A 354 -14.94 -6.12 -9.22
N PHE A 355 -14.06 -5.13 -9.37
CA PHE A 355 -14.43 -3.72 -9.17
C PHE A 355 -15.49 -3.27 -10.19
N GLN A 356 -15.26 -3.57 -11.47
CA GLN A 356 -16.19 -3.18 -12.54
C GLN A 356 -17.55 -3.87 -12.42
N ALA A 357 -17.57 -5.16 -12.05
CA ALA A 357 -18.82 -5.87 -11.81
C ALA A 357 -19.57 -5.27 -10.62
N THR A 358 -18.86 -4.94 -9.53
CA THR A 358 -19.43 -4.30 -8.34
C THR A 358 -20.07 -2.96 -8.70
N ASP A 359 -19.38 -2.10 -9.44
CA ASP A 359 -19.89 -0.79 -9.85
C ASP A 359 -21.12 -0.92 -10.74
N LYS A 360 -21.05 -1.80 -11.75
CA LYS A 360 -22.17 -2.05 -12.67
C LYS A 360 -23.40 -2.57 -11.94
N LEU A 361 -23.23 -3.53 -11.03
CA LEU A 361 -24.33 -4.13 -10.27
C LEU A 361 -24.92 -3.14 -9.24
N SER A 362 -24.07 -2.33 -8.62
CA SER A 362 -24.46 -1.34 -7.60
C SER A 362 -25.23 -0.16 -8.16
N SER A 363 -25.13 0.09 -9.48
CA SER A 363 -25.90 1.15 -10.16
C SER A 363 -27.42 0.95 -10.05
N ASN A 364 -27.90 -0.29 -9.91
CA ASN A 364 -29.31 -0.57 -9.69
C ASN A 364 -29.65 -0.49 -8.19
N LYS A 365 -30.35 0.59 -7.79
CA LYS A 365 -30.69 0.89 -6.37
C LYS A 365 -31.39 -0.25 -5.60
N PRO A 366 -32.41 -0.95 -6.14
CA PRO A 366 -33.05 -2.08 -5.47
C PRO A 366 -32.18 -3.32 -5.28
N ARG A 367 -31.03 -3.48 -5.95
CA ARG A 367 -30.14 -4.64 -5.72
C ARG A 367 -29.34 -4.51 -4.45
N ILE A 368 -29.11 -5.60 -3.73
CA ILE A 368 -28.14 -5.63 -2.63
C ILE A 368 -26.84 -6.21 -3.18
N VAL A 369 -25.75 -5.44 -3.12
CA VAL A 369 -24.43 -5.87 -3.62
C VAL A 369 -23.46 -5.83 -2.46
N LEU A 370 -22.84 -6.97 -2.17
CA LEU A 370 -21.80 -7.11 -1.16
C LEU A 370 -20.46 -7.30 -1.84
N ASP A 371 -19.50 -6.47 -1.42
CA ASP A 371 -18.11 -6.48 -1.83
C ASP A 371 -17.23 -6.93 -0.66
N LEU A 372 -16.98 -8.23 -0.56
CA LEU A 372 -16.21 -8.82 0.54
C LEU A 372 -14.75 -9.05 0.15
N LYS A 373 -13.83 -8.53 0.96
CA LYS A 373 -12.38 -8.65 0.76
C LYS A 373 -11.69 -9.06 2.05
N PRO A 374 -11.65 -10.36 2.39
CA PRO A 374 -10.89 -10.84 3.54
C PRO A 374 -9.41 -10.53 3.38
N GLU A 375 -8.74 -10.28 4.51
CA GLU A 375 -7.28 -10.22 4.54
C GLU A 375 -6.68 -11.61 4.79
N GLY A 376 -5.55 -11.91 4.16
CA GLY A 376 -4.96 -13.26 4.21
C GLY A 376 -4.68 -13.78 5.63
N HIS A 377 -4.34 -12.88 6.56
CA HIS A 377 -4.06 -13.25 7.95
C HIS A 377 -5.31 -13.74 8.70
N GLN A 378 -6.52 -13.36 8.29
CA GLN A 378 -7.76 -13.67 8.99
C GLN A 378 -8.12 -15.14 8.83
N LEU A 379 -8.16 -15.63 7.58
CA LEU A 379 -8.46 -17.04 7.30
C LEU A 379 -7.36 -17.96 7.86
N ALA A 380 -6.09 -17.53 7.81
CA ALA A 380 -4.99 -18.25 8.44
C ALA A 380 -5.15 -18.36 9.97
N ARG A 381 -5.63 -17.29 10.61
CA ARG A 381 -5.93 -17.28 12.05
C ARG A 381 -7.11 -18.18 12.39
N PHE A 382 -8.19 -18.15 11.62
CA PHE A 382 -9.33 -19.07 11.79
C PHE A 382 -8.90 -20.54 11.69
N LYS A 383 -8.10 -20.86 10.67
CA LYS A 383 -7.50 -22.18 10.49
C LYS A 383 -6.70 -22.63 11.71
N THR A 384 -5.93 -21.73 12.31
CA THR A 384 -5.06 -22.05 13.45
C THR A 384 -5.82 -22.12 14.78
N LEU A 385 -6.78 -21.23 15.00
CA LEU A 385 -7.53 -21.14 16.26
C LEU A 385 -8.63 -22.17 16.39
N VAL A 386 -9.26 -22.57 15.27
CA VAL A 386 -10.45 -23.42 15.28
C VAL A 386 -10.19 -24.70 14.52
N LEU A 387 -9.87 -24.62 13.22
CA LEU A 387 -9.92 -25.80 12.36
C LEU A 387 -8.86 -26.86 12.68
N LYS A 388 -7.64 -26.46 13.07
CA LYS A 388 -6.58 -27.41 13.46
C LYS A 388 -6.91 -28.23 14.70
N LEU A 389 -7.83 -27.77 15.53
CA LEU A 389 -8.27 -28.44 16.76
C LEU A 389 -9.44 -29.40 16.51
N LEU A 390 -10.09 -29.31 15.35
CA LEU A 390 -11.21 -30.15 14.94
C LEU A 390 -10.75 -31.34 14.09
N GLU A 391 -11.53 -32.43 14.12
CA GLU A 391 -11.38 -33.55 13.20
C GLU A 391 -11.85 -33.21 11.78
N SER A 392 -11.30 -33.89 10.77
CA SER A 392 -11.56 -33.60 9.35
C SER A 392 -13.04 -33.65 8.96
N ALA A 393 -13.82 -34.57 9.55
CA ALA A 393 -15.25 -34.68 9.28
C ALA A 393 -16.06 -33.48 9.82
N VAL A 394 -15.60 -32.87 10.92
CA VAL A 394 -16.26 -31.75 11.57
C VAL A 394 -15.79 -30.41 10.99
N GLN A 395 -14.56 -30.36 10.47
CA GLN A 395 -14.00 -29.18 9.81
C GLN A 395 -14.88 -28.66 8.67
N GLU A 396 -15.38 -29.53 7.80
CA GLU A 396 -16.24 -29.11 6.68
C GLU A 396 -17.52 -28.43 7.18
N HIS A 397 -18.22 -29.07 8.11
CA HIS A 397 -19.42 -28.50 8.74
C HIS A 397 -19.12 -27.17 9.45
N ALA A 398 -18.00 -27.08 10.17
CA ALA A 398 -17.58 -25.85 10.84
C ALA A 398 -17.38 -24.70 9.85
N ILE A 399 -16.71 -24.94 8.73
CA ILE A 399 -16.41 -23.89 7.76
C ILE A 399 -17.67 -23.47 7.01
N VAL A 400 -18.57 -24.41 6.66
CA VAL A 400 -19.87 -24.08 6.05
C VAL A 400 -20.70 -23.23 6.99
N ALA A 401 -20.85 -23.62 8.26
CA ALA A 401 -21.60 -22.85 9.26
C ALA A 401 -20.98 -21.46 9.47
N PHE A 402 -19.64 -21.37 9.53
CA PHE A 402 -18.92 -20.10 9.64
C PHE A 402 -19.22 -19.16 8.47
N TRP A 403 -19.14 -19.65 7.24
CA TRP A 403 -19.47 -18.84 6.06
C TRP A 403 -20.93 -18.45 6.01
N GLU A 404 -21.85 -19.38 6.27
CA GLU A 404 -23.29 -19.13 6.32
C GLU A 404 -23.60 -17.98 7.30
N TYR A 405 -23.05 -18.07 8.51
CA TYR A 405 -23.23 -17.03 9.53
C TYR A 405 -22.63 -15.68 9.12
N ILE A 406 -21.41 -15.65 8.60
CA ILE A 406 -20.77 -14.40 8.15
C ILE A 406 -21.56 -13.75 7.03
N LEU A 407 -21.96 -14.52 6.03
CA LEU A 407 -22.69 -13.99 4.88
C LEU A 407 -24.03 -13.40 5.30
N LEU A 408 -24.78 -14.06 6.18
CA LEU A 408 -26.04 -13.52 6.71
C LEU A 408 -25.83 -12.22 7.48
N LEU A 409 -24.81 -12.16 8.34
CA LEU A 409 -24.48 -10.94 9.08
C LEU A 409 -24.08 -9.79 8.16
N GLU A 410 -23.28 -10.06 7.14
CA GLU A 410 -22.84 -9.05 6.19
C GLU A 410 -23.98 -8.58 5.27
N ILE A 411 -24.90 -9.46 4.88
CA ILE A 411 -26.09 -9.09 4.12
C ILE A 411 -26.98 -8.18 4.96
N CYS A 412 -27.21 -8.55 6.23
CA CYS A 412 -27.94 -7.73 7.18
C CYS A 412 -27.30 -6.34 7.33
N ASN A 413 -26.00 -6.29 7.57
CA ASN A 413 -25.26 -5.04 7.68
C ASN A 413 -25.39 -4.17 6.43
N LYS A 414 -25.26 -4.76 5.24
CA LYS A 414 -25.37 -4.02 3.97
C LYS A 414 -26.76 -3.45 3.75
N ILE A 415 -27.81 -4.20 4.13
CA ILE A 415 -29.19 -3.71 4.11
C ILE A 415 -29.35 -2.52 5.06
N LEU A 416 -28.90 -2.66 6.31
CA LEU A 416 -29.00 -1.60 7.31
C LEU A 416 -28.23 -0.34 6.90
N GLU A 417 -27.07 -0.49 6.28
CA GLU A 417 -26.29 0.62 5.75
C GLU A 417 -27.01 1.30 4.57
N LYS A 418 -27.40 0.52 3.55
CA LYS A 418 -27.92 1.03 2.28
C LYS A 418 -29.32 1.62 2.40
N ASP A 419 -30.20 0.97 3.15
CA ASP A 419 -31.60 1.36 3.26
C ASP A 419 -31.88 2.26 4.47
N ARG A 420 -30.85 2.76 5.15
CA ARG A 420 -30.96 3.67 6.31
C ARG A 420 -31.89 4.87 6.05
N GLN A 421 -31.93 5.37 4.82
CA GLN A 421 -32.84 6.47 4.43
C GLN A 421 -34.07 5.97 3.65
N VAL A 422 -33.96 4.84 2.97
CA VAL A 422 -35.02 4.28 2.12
C VAL A 422 -36.18 3.76 2.97
N HIS A 423 -35.88 3.07 4.08
CA HIS A 423 -36.91 2.51 4.96
C HIS A 423 -37.77 3.60 5.63
N LEU A 424 -37.24 4.81 5.84
CA LEU A 424 -37.99 5.94 6.40
C LEU A 424 -39.07 6.45 5.45
N ARG A 425 -38.91 6.23 4.14
CA ARG A 425 -39.82 6.71 3.09
C ARG A 425 -40.74 5.62 2.57
N ASN A 426 -40.50 4.36 2.95
CA ASN A 426 -41.26 3.20 2.50
C ASN A 426 -41.83 2.45 3.71
N HIS A 427 -43.14 2.63 3.94
CA HIS A 427 -43.88 2.02 5.04
C HIS A 427 -43.78 0.48 5.05
N ASN A 428 -43.62 -0.15 3.89
CA ASN A 428 -43.46 -1.61 3.79
C ASN A 428 -42.09 -2.10 4.30
N LEU A 429 -41.09 -1.22 4.33
CA LEU A 429 -39.74 -1.55 4.80
C LEU A 429 -39.48 -1.10 6.24
N THR A 430 -40.25 -0.14 6.76
CA THR A 430 -39.96 0.50 8.05
C THR A 430 -39.94 -0.50 9.21
N GLU A 431 -41.00 -1.31 9.36
CA GLU A 431 -41.14 -2.30 10.44
C GLU A 431 -40.07 -3.39 10.31
N ARG A 432 -39.96 -4.01 9.13
CA ARG A 432 -38.97 -5.07 8.84
C ARG A 432 -37.53 -4.60 9.03
N TYR A 433 -37.23 -3.36 8.68
CA TYR A 433 -35.91 -2.76 8.92
C TYR A 433 -35.63 -2.63 10.42
N GLN A 434 -36.63 -2.21 11.21
CA GLN A 434 -36.49 -2.11 12.66
C GLN A 434 -36.32 -3.48 13.31
N ASP A 435 -37.06 -4.49 12.86
CA ASP A 435 -36.94 -5.87 13.35
C ASP A 435 -35.54 -6.44 13.06
N LEU A 436 -35.05 -6.28 11.82
CA LEU A 436 -33.68 -6.64 11.46
C LEU A 436 -32.65 -5.91 12.30
N ARG A 437 -32.84 -4.61 12.54
CA ARG A 437 -31.94 -3.80 13.36
C ARG A 437 -31.91 -4.23 14.83
N GLN A 438 -33.03 -4.68 15.38
CA GLN A 438 -33.09 -5.18 16.76
C GLN A 438 -32.39 -6.53 16.91
N LEU A 439 -32.57 -7.42 15.94
CA LEU A 439 -31.86 -8.71 15.89
C LEU A 439 -30.36 -8.56 15.69
N TYR A 440 -29.97 -7.52 14.96
CA TYR A 440 -28.58 -7.18 14.71
C TYR A 440 -27.98 -6.36 15.87
N THR A 441 -27.52 -7.06 16.91
CA THR A 441 -27.15 -6.46 18.21
C THR A 441 -25.88 -5.60 18.15
N PRO A 442 -25.79 -4.49 18.93
CA PRO A 442 -24.59 -3.64 19.02
C PRO A 442 -23.30 -4.36 19.48
N GLU A 443 -23.38 -5.49 20.19
CA GLU A 443 -22.17 -6.23 20.59
C GLU A 443 -21.41 -6.85 19.40
N LEU A 444 -22.09 -7.11 18.27
CA LEU A 444 -21.45 -7.56 17.02
C LEU A 444 -20.77 -6.41 16.27
N LEU A 445 -21.29 -5.19 16.43
CA LEU A 445 -20.82 -3.98 15.78
C LEU A 445 -20.70 -2.85 16.80
N ALA A 446 -19.48 -2.60 17.27
CA ALA A 446 -19.14 -1.19 17.44
C ALA A 446 -19.36 -0.53 16.07
N GLU A 447 -20.34 0.35 15.96
CA GLU A 447 -20.61 1.13 14.75
C GLU A 447 -19.27 1.61 14.15
N GLY A 448 -18.92 1.18 12.93
CA GLY A 448 -17.79 1.73 12.18
C GLY A 448 -16.48 0.92 12.10
N GLY A 449 -16.52 -0.40 11.88
CA GLY A 449 -15.35 -1.18 11.40
C GLY A 449 -15.54 -1.67 9.95
N ASP A 450 -14.47 -1.94 9.20
CA ASP A 450 -14.55 -2.57 7.87
C ASP A 450 -14.82 -4.09 7.96
N PHE A 451 -15.12 -4.76 6.84
CA PHE A 451 -15.39 -6.21 6.82
C PHE A 451 -14.26 -7.01 7.48
N SER A 452 -13.03 -6.64 7.19
CA SER A 452 -11.80 -7.24 7.71
C SER A 452 -11.77 -7.22 9.24
N GLU A 453 -12.03 -6.06 9.86
CA GLU A 453 -12.11 -5.97 11.32
C GLU A 453 -13.23 -6.82 11.92
N ARG A 454 -14.41 -6.80 11.31
CA ARG A 454 -15.57 -7.58 11.79
C ARG A 454 -15.29 -9.07 11.73
N LEU A 455 -14.73 -9.54 10.62
CA LEU A 455 -14.32 -10.92 10.44
C LEU A 455 -13.30 -11.35 11.50
N LEU A 456 -12.28 -10.53 11.74
CA LEU A 456 -11.25 -10.83 12.74
C LEU A 456 -11.82 -10.90 14.16
N ARG A 457 -12.72 -9.98 14.54
CA ARG A 457 -13.41 -10.02 15.84
C ARG A 457 -14.25 -11.28 16.01
N LEU A 458 -14.99 -11.67 14.97
CA LEU A 458 -15.77 -12.90 14.99
C LEU A 458 -14.87 -14.12 15.17
N ILE A 459 -13.77 -14.20 14.42
CA ILE A 459 -12.80 -15.30 14.54
C ILE A 459 -12.21 -15.36 15.96
N ASN A 460 -11.83 -14.22 16.54
CA ASN A 460 -11.32 -14.17 17.90
C ASN A 460 -12.37 -14.59 18.93
N ARG A 461 -13.62 -14.10 18.82
CA ARG A 461 -14.73 -14.50 19.69
C ARG A 461 -14.95 -16.02 19.66
N ILE A 462 -14.99 -16.61 18.47
CA ILE A 462 -15.14 -18.07 18.31
C ILE A 462 -13.94 -18.79 18.93
N GLY A 463 -12.72 -18.33 18.68
CA GLY A 463 -11.49 -18.90 19.25
C GLY A 463 -11.43 -18.83 20.77
N ASP A 464 -11.82 -17.70 21.36
CA ASP A 464 -11.82 -17.48 22.82
C ASP A 464 -12.90 -18.34 23.50
N THR A 465 -14.08 -18.43 22.89
CA THR A 465 -15.18 -19.31 23.36
C THR A 465 -14.76 -20.78 23.31
N PHE A 466 -14.13 -21.19 22.20
CA PHE A 466 -13.61 -22.53 22.03
C PHE A 466 -12.57 -22.88 23.10
N ARG A 467 -11.58 -22.00 23.33
CA ARG A 467 -10.54 -22.20 24.36
C ARG A 467 -11.11 -22.24 25.77
N ALA A 468 -12.09 -21.40 26.08
CA ALA A 468 -12.74 -21.37 27.38
C ALA A 468 -13.49 -22.68 27.68
N GLN A 469 -14.10 -23.30 26.68
CA GLN A 469 -14.89 -24.53 26.84
C GLN A 469 -14.06 -25.81 26.73
N TYR A 470 -13.04 -25.85 25.87
CA TYR A 470 -12.34 -27.09 25.49
C TYR A 470 -10.82 -27.06 25.71
N GLY A 471 -10.24 -25.93 26.14
CA GLY A 471 -8.80 -25.79 26.36
C GLY A 471 -7.99 -25.61 25.07
N THR A 472 -6.66 -25.74 25.18
CA THR A 472 -5.71 -25.52 24.07
C THR A 472 -5.00 -26.78 23.57
N ASP A 473 -5.13 -27.91 24.29
CA ASP A 473 -4.33 -29.11 24.03
C ASP A 473 -5.19 -30.29 23.54
N GLY A 474 -4.83 -30.81 22.36
CA GLY A 474 -5.43 -32.01 21.77
C GLY A 474 -6.52 -31.74 20.73
N LYS A 475 -6.78 -32.74 19.88
CA LYS A 475 -7.95 -32.71 18.98
C LYS A 475 -9.21 -32.93 19.81
N VAL A 476 -10.20 -32.07 19.64
CA VAL A 476 -11.47 -32.15 20.35
C VAL A 476 -12.50 -32.86 19.48
N TYR A 477 -13.19 -33.84 20.05
CA TYR A 477 -14.33 -34.48 19.41
C TYR A 477 -15.59 -33.66 19.69
N LEU A 478 -16.10 -32.98 18.66
CA LEU A 478 -17.33 -32.20 18.74
C LEU A 478 -18.34 -32.74 17.73
N SER A 479 -19.61 -32.80 18.13
CA SER A 479 -20.68 -33.03 17.16
C SER A 479 -20.87 -31.80 16.26
N PRO A 480 -21.45 -31.97 15.06
CA PRO A 480 -21.79 -30.85 14.19
C PRO A 480 -22.64 -29.78 14.89
N ASP A 481 -23.58 -30.18 15.77
CA ASP A 481 -24.44 -29.26 16.50
C ASP A 481 -23.67 -28.43 17.55
N GLN A 482 -22.71 -29.06 18.24
CA GLN A 482 -21.84 -28.35 19.20
C GLN A 482 -20.97 -27.30 18.50
N VAL A 483 -20.42 -27.65 17.33
CA VAL A 483 -19.64 -26.69 16.52
C VAL A 483 -20.50 -25.56 15.99
N THR A 484 -21.72 -25.87 15.56
CA THR A 484 -22.69 -24.89 15.09
C THR A 484 -23.04 -23.89 16.20
N GLY A 485 -23.28 -24.38 17.43
CA GLY A 485 -23.53 -23.54 18.59
C GLY A 485 -22.33 -22.68 19.04
N LEU A 486 -21.09 -23.09 18.73
CA LEU A 486 -19.89 -22.27 18.99
C LEU A 486 -19.73 -21.12 18.00
N ILE A 487 -20.16 -21.33 16.76
CA ILE A 487 -20.04 -20.34 15.69
C ILE A 487 -21.17 -19.31 15.80
N TYR A 488 -22.40 -19.77 16.03
CA TYR A 488 -23.58 -18.92 16.07
C TYR A 488 -23.69 -18.21 17.41
N GLY A 489 -23.62 -16.87 17.37
CA GLY A 489 -23.89 -16.04 18.55
C GLY A 489 -25.36 -15.65 18.71
N HIS A 490 -26.20 -15.97 17.73
CA HIS A 490 -27.62 -15.56 17.67
C HIS A 490 -28.47 -16.70 17.14
N ASP A 491 -29.79 -16.51 17.24
CA ASP A 491 -30.76 -17.33 16.53
C ASP A 491 -30.65 -17.08 15.01
N ILE A 492 -29.84 -17.91 14.36
CA ILE A 492 -29.65 -17.86 12.90
C ILE A 492 -30.96 -18.13 12.14
N GLN A 493 -31.90 -18.89 12.71
CA GLN A 493 -33.16 -19.21 12.06
C GLN A 493 -34.03 -17.96 11.99
N GLU A 494 -34.11 -17.22 13.09
CA GLU A 494 -34.85 -15.95 13.11
C GLU A 494 -34.17 -14.89 12.21
N LEU A 495 -32.83 -14.77 12.26
CA LEU A 495 -32.11 -13.87 11.35
C LEU A 495 -32.37 -14.21 9.88
N ARG A 496 -32.30 -15.50 9.51
CA ARG A 496 -32.55 -15.96 8.14
C ARG A 496 -33.98 -15.68 7.71
N LYS A 497 -34.96 -15.91 8.58
CA LYS A 497 -36.37 -15.63 8.32
C LYS A 497 -36.60 -14.14 8.04
N GLN A 498 -36.14 -13.27 8.93
CA GLN A 498 -36.31 -11.83 8.78
C GLN A 498 -35.58 -11.27 7.56
N LEU A 499 -34.37 -11.77 7.28
CA LEU A 499 -33.65 -11.42 6.06
C LEU A 499 -34.41 -11.87 4.80
N ALA A 500 -34.94 -13.09 4.78
CA ALA A 500 -35.73 -13.58 3.65
C ALA A 500 -36.97 -12.71 3.42
N GLU A 501 -37.70 -12.35 4.48
CA GLU A 501 -38.88 -11.48 4.40
C GLU A 501 -38.53 -10.07 3.89
N TYR A 502 -37.37 -9.53 4.27
CA TYR A 502 -36.91 -8.23 3.78
C TYR A 502 -36.45 -8.29 2.31
N LEU A 503 -35.73 -9.34 1.93
CA LEU A 503 -35.17 -9.51 0.59
C LEU A 503 -36.23 -9.70 -0.51
N LEU A 504 -37.46 -10.09 -0.16
CA LEU A 504 -38.59 -10.11 -1.10
C LEU A 504 -38.92 -8.73 -1.72
N TYR A 505 -38.47 -7.64 -1.09
CA TYR A 505 -38.64 -6.28 -1.58
C TYR A 505 -37.41 -5.75 -2.35
N LYS A 506 -36.49 -6.65 -2.69
CA LYS A 506 -35.26 -6.36 -3.44
C LYS A 506 -35.25 -7.18 -4.72
N ASP A 507 -34.59 -6.66 -5.76
CA ASP A 507 -34.52 -7.33 -7.05
C ASP A 507 -33.63 -8.57 -6.96
N ASP A 508 -32.38 -8.37 -6.54
CA ASP A 508 -31.33 -9.38 -6.51
C ASP A 508 -30.37 -9.15 -5.35
N VAL A 509 -29.73 -10.23 -4.88
CA VAL A 509 -28.60 -10.19 -3.95
C VAL A 509 -27.36 -10.73 -4.64
N TYR A 510 -26.33 -9.89 -4.78
CA TYR A 510 -25.03 -10.27 -5.31
C TYR A 510 -24.00 -10.27 -4.18
N VAL A 511 -23.32 -11.40 -3.99
CA VAL A 511 -22.20 -11.52 -3.06
C VAL A 511 -20.93 -11.75 -3.88
N LEU A 512 -20.08 -10.73 -3.95
CA LEU A 512 -18.79 -10.77 -4.63
C LEU A 512 -17.70 -10.90 -3.58
N ILE A 513 -16.79 -11.85 -3.76
CA ILE A 513 -15.69 -12.11 -2.84
C ILE A 513 -14.37 -12.16 -3.61
N ASP A 514 -13.42 -11.31 -3.25
CA ASP A 514 -12.06 -11.29 -3.80
C ASP A 514 -11.02 -11.66 -2.71
N ASN A 515 -9.77 -11.87 -3.07
CA ASN A 515 -8.64 -12.06 -2.14
C ASN A 515 -8.70 -13.31 -1.23
N ILE A 516 -9.48 -14.33 -1.57
CA ILE A 516 -9.55 -15.56 -0.76
C ILE A 516 -8.22 -16.35 -0.78
N ASP A 517 -7.41 -16.15 -1.83
CA ASP A 517 -6.09 -16.76 -2.01
C ASP A 517 -4.97 -16.05 -1.22
N LYS A 518 -5.17 -14.81 -0.74
CA LYS A 518 -4.13 -14.05 -0.01
C LYS A 518 -3.66 -14.71 1.29
N GLY A 519 -4.44 -15.66 1.83
CA GLY A 519 -4.11 -16.41 3.05
C GLY A 519 -3.32 -17.70 2.82
N TRP A 520 -3.05 -18.07 1.57
CA TRP A 520 -2.44 -19.37 1.25
C TRP A 520 -0.94 -19.41 1.57
N PRO A 521 -0.41 -20.55 2.02
CA PRO A 521 1.02 -20.71 2.26
C PRO A 521 1.84 -20.54 0.98
N THR A 522 3.01 -19.93 1.08
CA THR A 522 3.95 -19.76 -0.04
C THR A 522 4.51 -21.10 -0.57
N ARG A 523 4.43 -22.17 0.23
CA ARG A 523 4.88 -23.52 -0.14
C ARG A 523 3.85 -24.32 -0.94
N GLY A 524 2.66 -23.77 -1.16
CA GLY A 524 1.57 -24.42 -1.90
C GLY A 524 0.26 -24.41 -1.12
N VAL A 525 -0.83 -24.68 -1.85
CA VAL A 525 -2.21 -24.73 -1.32
C VAL A 525 -2.38 -26.00 -0.49
N GLU A 526 -2.85 -25.88 0.74
CA GLU A 526 -3.15 -27.04 1.60
C GLU A 526 -4.58 -27.54 1.38
N ALA A 527 -4.85 -28.80 1.74
CA ALA A 527 -6.19 -29.40 1.59
C ALA A 527 -7.29 -28.60 2.30
N ILE A 528 -6.96 -28.00 3.44
CA ILE A 528 -7.92 -27.18 4.20
C ILE A 528 -8.21 -25.83 3.54
N ASP A 529 -7.29 -25.29 2.74
CA ASP A 529 -7.51 -24.06 2.00
C ASP A 529 -8.53 -24.30 0.87
N ILE A 530 -8.45 -25.47 0.23
CA ILE A 530 -9.45 -25.94 -0.74
C ILE A 530 -10.80 -26.19 -0.04
N LEU A 531 -10.78 -26.78 1.17
CA LEU A 531 -11.99 -27.00 1.95
C LEU A 531 -12.70 -25.69 2.29
N ILE A 532 -11.95 -24.63 2.62
CA ILE A 532 -12.51 -23.29 2.87
C ILE A 532 -13.23 -22.74 1.64
N LEU A 533 -12.64 -22.85 0.46
CA LEU A 533 -13.28 -22.42 -0.80
C LEU A 533 -14.51 -23.25 -1.15
N ARG A 534 -14.41 -24.57 -1.03
CA ARG A 534 -15.54 -25.47 -1.34
C ARG A 534 -16.72 -25.20 -0.41
N SER A 535 -16.44 -25.04 0.89
CA SER A 535 -17.46 -24.75 1.90
C SER A 535 -18.12 -23.40 1.68
N LEU A 536 -17.38 -22.39 1.17
CA LEU A 536 -17.96 -21.12 0.76
C LEU A 536 -18.93 -21.27 -0.43
N LEU A 537 -18.54 -22.05 -1.44
CA LEU A 537 -19.43 -22.34 -2.59
C LEU A 537 -20.68 -23.12 -2.17
N GLU A 538 -20.58 -23.94 -1.14
CA GLU A 538 -21.73 -24.65 -0.56
C GLU A 538 -22.61 -23.72 0.29
N ALA A 539 -22.02 -22.90 1.16
CA ALA A 539 -22.74 -21.92 1.98
C ALA A 539 -23.55 -20.94 1.10
N THR A 540 -23.00 -20.49 -0.02
CA THR A 540 -23.70 -19.62 -0.97
C THR A 540 -24.82 -20.31 -1.79
N ARG A 541 -25.05 -21.62 -1.62
CA ARG A 541 -26.21 -22.32 -2.20
C ARG A 541 -27.43 -22.34 -1.28
N LYS A 542 -27.22 -22.21 0.02
CA LYS A 542 -28.28 -22.22 1.03
C LYS A 542 -28.88 -20.83 1.17
#